data_AF-A0A543JJK8-F1
#
_entry.id   AF-A0A543JJK8-F1
#
_cell.length_a   1.000
_cell.length_b   1.000
_cell.length_c   1.000
_cell.angle_alpha   90.00
_cell.angle_beta   90.00
_cell.angle_gamma   90.00
#
_symmetry.space_group_name_H-M   'P 1'
#
loop_
_entity.id
_entity.type
_entity.pdbx_description
1 polymer ?
#
loop_
_entity_poly.entity_id
_entity_poly.type
_entity_poly.pdbx_seq_one_letter_code
_entity_poly.pdbx_strand_id
1 'polypeptide(L)' 'MRKEVRKLLEELERQGFTYRVTSKQHYMVFRPSGQWAATIAGTASDSRSLANAISELRNAGFVWRR' A
#
# COMPACT_ATOMS: atom_id res chain seq x y z
N MET A 1 -6.81 -10.41 -6.15
CA MET A 1 -6.70 -9.06 -5.55
C MET A 1 -8.08 -8.55 -5.17
N ARG A 2 -8.27 -8.06 -3.93
CA ARG A 2 -9.56 -7.48 -3.49
C ARG A 2 -9.77 -6.07 -4.03
N LYS A 3 -11.02 -5.65 -4.20
CA LYS A 3 -11.38 -4.31 -4.72
C LYS A 3 -10.74 -3.17 -3.92
N GLU A 4 -10.68 -3.29 -2.60
CA GLU A 4 -10.09 -2.26 -1.73
C GLU A 4 -8.58 -2.15 -1.87
N VAL A 5 -7.86 -3.29 -1.90
CA VAL A 5 -6.41 -3.30 -2.14
C VAL A 5 -6.08 -2.73 -3.52
N ARG A 6 -6.90 -3.07 -4.54
CA ARG A 6 -6.75 -2.51 -5.88
C ARG A 6 -6.85 -0.98 -5.87
N LYS A 7 -7.92 -0.41 -5.28
CA LYS A 7 -8.08 1.04 -5.17
C LYS A 7 -6.93 1.70 -4.41
N LEU A 8 -6.44 1.05 -3.35
CA LEU A 8 -5.30 1.54 -2.58
C LEU A 8 -4.05 1.64 -3.45
N LEU A 9 -3.73 0.60 -4.22
CA LEU A 9 -2.58 0.58 -5.12
C LEU A 9 -2.73 1.62 -6.25
N GLU A 10 -3.91 1.74 -6.84
CA GLU A 10 -4.20 2.74 -7.88
C GLU A 10 -4.01 4.17 -7.36
N GLU A 11 -4.47 4.48 -6.14
CA GLU A 11 -4.29 5.81 -5.53
C GLU A 11 -2.83 6.05 -5.11
N LEU A 12 -2.11 5.01 -4.68
CA LEU A 12 -0.67 5.09 -4.40
C LEU A 12 0.11 5.46 -5.65
N GLU A 13 -0.13 4.76 -6.77
CA GLU A 13 0.48 5.09 -8.07
C GLU A 13 0.14 6.52 -8.49
N ARG A 14 -1.12 6.95 -8.31
CA ARG A 14 -1.56 8.32 -8.63
C ARG A 14 -0.81 9.39 -7.83
N GLN A 15 -0.37 9.07 -6.61
CA GLN A 15 0.40 9.95 -5.74
C GLN A 15 1.92 9.81 -5.92
N GLY A 16 2.37 9.04 -6.91
CA GLY A 16 3.80 8.87 -7.24
C GLY A 16 4.51 7.81 -6.39
N PHE A 17 3.79 7.02 -5.61
CA PHE A 17 4.35 5.84 -4.96
C PHE A 17 4.52 4.74 -6.00
N THR A 18 5.50 3.88 -5.77
CA THR A 18 5.71 2.68 -6.59
C THR A 18 5.51 1.44 -5.73
N TYR A 19 5.08 0.34 -6.32
CA TYR A 19 5.00 -0.93 -5.60
C TYR A 19 5.66 -2.07 -6.35
N ARG A 20 6.09 -3.08 -5.59
CA ARG A 20 6.60 -4.36 -6.11
C ARG A 20 5.84 -5.51 -5.51
N VAL A 21 5.52 -6.50 -6.34
CA VAL A 21 4.90 -7.74 -5.90
C VAL A 21 5.99 -8.73 -5.49
N THR A 22 5.87 -9.26 -4.29
CA THR A 22 6.74 -10.33 -3.79
C THR A 22 6.22 -11.71 -4.21
N SER A 23 7.07 -12.74 -4.18
CA SER A 23 6.69 -14.13 -4.51
C SER A 23 5.57 -14.69 -3.61
N LYS A 24 5.37 -14.08 -2.43
CA LYS A 24 4.29 -14.40 -1.48
C LYS A 24 3.02 -13.57 -1.69
N GLN A 25 2.93 -12.85 -2.81
CA GLN A 25 1.79 -11.99 -3.16
C GLN A 25 1.54 -10.85 -2.16
N HIS A 26 2.59 -10.35 -1.51
CA HIS A 26 2.58 -9.07 -0.80
C HIS A 26 3.06 -7.95 -1.72
N TYR A 27 2.51 -6.74 -1.55
CA TYR A 27 2.87 -5.54 -2.28
C TYR A 27 3.75 -4.66 -1.39
N MET A 28 5.03 -4.58 -1.70
CA MET A 28 5.95 -3.64 -1.06
C MET A 28 5.81 -2.28 -1.72
N VAL A 29 5.47 -1.26 -0.95
CA VAL A 29 5.27 0.11 -1.43
C VAL A 29 6.51 0.94 -1.10
N PHE A 30 6.93 1.75 -2.05
CA PHE A 30 8.06 2.67 -1.96
C PHE A 30 7.59 4.10 -2.20
N ARG A 31 8.18 5.02 -1.46
CA ARG A 31 8.00 6.46 -1.62
C ARG A 31 8.50 6.91 -3.00
N PRO A 32 8.05 8.08 -3.50
CA PRO A 32 8.65 8.71 -4.67
C PRO A 32 10.18 8.88 -4.55
N SER A 33 10.69 9.04 -3.33
CA SER A 33 12.13 9.11 -3.03
C SER A 33 12.88 7.78 -3.17
N GLY A 34 12.19 6.67 -3.45
CA GLY A 34 12.77 5.33 -3.54
C GLY A 34 12.91 4.59 -2.21
N GLN A 35 12.58 5.24 -1.08
CA GLN A 35 12.61 4.60 0.24
C GLN A 35 11.41 3.68 0.44
N TRP A 36 11.62 2.55 1.13
CA TRP A 36 10.52 1.67 1.53
C TRP A 36 9.54 2.40 2.46
N ALA A 37 8.24 2.27 2.17
CA ALA A 37 7.17 2.93 2.91
C ALA A 37 6.37 1.94 3.77
N ALA A 38 5.87 0.86 3.17
CA ALA A 38 5.03 -0.13 3.85
C ALA A 38 4.95 -1.43 3.03
N THR A 39 4.39 -2.49 3.62
CA THR A 39 4.06 -3.72 2.91
C THR A 39 2.57 -4.05 3.08
N ILE A 40 1.85 -4.17 1.97
CA ILE A 40 0.42 -4.55 1.94
C ILE A 40 0.32 -6.04 1.65
N ALA A 41 -0.39 -6.80 2.48
CA ALA A 41 -0.65 -8.20 2.18
C ALA A 41 -1.74 -8.35 1.10
N GLY A 42 -1.44 -9.04 -0.01
CA GLY A 42 -2.39 -9.18 -1.12
C GLY A 42 -3.61 -10.06 -0.82
N THR A 43 -3.50 -10.90 0.19
CA THR A 43 -4.56 -11.81 0.67
C THR A 43 -5.29 -11.29 1.90
N ALA A 44 -5.03 -10.06 2.37
CA ALA A 44 -5.55 -9.56 3.65
C ALA A 44 -7.09 -9.67 3.73
N SER A 45 -7.57 -10.77 4.29
CA SER A 45 -8.89 -10.88 4.93
C SER A 45 -8.93 -10.09 6.23
N ASP A 46 -7.76 -9.76 6.77
CA ASP A 46 -7.62 -9.07 8.04
C ASP A 46 -7.64 -7.56 7.83
N SER A 47 -8.78 -6.94 8.17
CA SER A 47 -8.95 -5.49 8.08
C SER A 47 -7.91 -4.72 8.90
N ARG A 48 -7.35 -5.32 9.96
CA ARG A 48 -6.29 -4.69 10.76
C ARG A 48 -5.00 -4.54 9.98
N SER A 49 -4.62 -5.55 9.19
CA SER A 49 -3.40 -5.49 8.37
C SER A 49 -3.47 -4.38 7.32
N LEU A 50 -4.64 -4.19 6.70
CA LEU A 50 -4.86 -3.10 5.75
C LEU A 50 -4.83 -1.73 6.46
N ALA A 51 -5.49 -1.61 7.62
CA ALA A 51 -5.49 -0.37 8.40
C ALA A 51 -4.08 0.04 8.87
N ASN A 52 -3.27 -0.93 9.32
CA ASN A 52 -1.88 -0.71 9.71
C ASN A 52 -1.04 -0.24 8.52
N ALA A 53 -1.16 -0.91 7.37
CA ALA A 53 -0.46 -0.50 6.16
C ALA A 53 -0.86 0.91 5.72
N ILE A 54 -2.16 1.27 5.76
CA ILE A 54 -2.62 2.63 5.45
C ILE A 54 -2.02 3.64 6.44
N SER A 55 -1.92 3.30 7.73
CA SER A 55 -1.29 4.17 8.73
C SER A 55 0.18 4.42 8.43
N GLU A 56 0.95 3.37 8.10
CA GLU A 56 2.35 3.49 7.68
C GLU A 56 2.51 4.33 6.42
N LEU A 57 1.63 4.10 5.43
CA LEU A 57 1.62 4.89 4.20
C LEU A 57 1.31 6.36 4.47
N ARG A 58 0.37 6.66 5.37
CA ARG A 58 0.05 8.06 5.76
C ARG A 58 1.25 8.75 6.40
N ASN A 59 2.00 8.04 7.25
CA ASN A 59 3.27 8.55 7.80
C ASN A 59 4.33 8.76 6.71
N ALA A 60 4.26 7.98 5.62
CA ALA A 60 5.10 8.14 4.45
C ALA A 60 4.64 9.25 3.48
N GLY A 61 3.58 9.99 3.80
CA GLY A 61 3.05 11.09 2.99
C GLY A 61 1.87 10.71 2.08
N PHE A 62 1.33 9.50 2.21
CA PHE A 62 0.15 9.08 1.46
C PHE A 62 -1.13 9.72 2.00
N VAL A 63 -1.95 10.29 1.11
CA VAL A 63 -3.25 10.86 1.45
C VAL A 63 -4.34 9.88 1.03
N TRP A 64 -4.80 9.05 1.96
CA TRP A 64 -5.99 8.22 1.74
C TRP A 64 -7.25 9.07 1.94
N ARG A 65 -8.25 8.95 1.05
CA ARG A 65 -9.54 9.66 1.19
C ARG A 65 -10.09 9.45 2.60
N ARG A 66 -10.51 10.55 3.22
CA ARG A 66 -11.14 10.58 4.53
C ARG A 66 -12.58 10.06 4.45
#